data_AF-A0A3E0E4X9-F1
#
_entry.id   AF-A0A3E0E4X9-F1
#
_cell.length_a   1.000
_cell.length_b   1.000
_cell.length_c   1.000
_cell.angle_alpha   90.00
_cell.angle_beta   90.00
_cell.angle_gamma   90.00
#
_symmetry.space_group_name_H-M   'P 1'
#
loop_
_entity.id
_entity.type
_entity.pdbx_description
1 polymer ?
#
loop_
_entity_poly.entity_id
_entity_poly.type
_entity_poly.pdbx_seq_one_letter_code
_entity_poly.pdbx_strand_id
1 'polypeptide(L)'
;MRKIRIVVLIFMISGSFTVQSQTVDNVPLSEINVTYIEFTEIGKVFSPKVRIQVDFGQDRSRGRINESQITDSDGRVIEFNSLVDALNFFDQLGYEFLEGNRSHIERVNIDQYLLRKKKTLLDSANIPRQN
;
A
#
# COMPACT_ATOMS: atom_id res chain seq x y z
N MET A 1 37.74 31.09 -10.68
CA MET A 1 36.77 30.82 -9.59
C MET A 1 35.31 31.02 -9.96
N ARG A 2 34.93 32.06 -10.75
CA ARG A 2 33.54 32.32 -11.17
C ARG A 2 32.86 31.16 -11.93
N LYS A 3 33.61 30.46 -12.80
CA LYS A 3 33.11 29.34 -13.61
C LYS A 3 32.84 28.06 -12.80
N ILE A 4 33.62 27.83 -11.73
CA ILE A 4 33.44 26.68 -10.81
C ILE A 4 32.18 26.84 -9.96
N ARG A 5 31.82 28.06 -9.55
CA ARG A 5 30.58 28.33 -8.81
C ARG A 5 29.32 27.99 -9.62
N ILE A 6 29.36 28.20 -10.94
CA ILE A 6 28.23 27.89 -11.85
C ILE A 6 28.07 26.38 -12.00
N VAL A 7 29.17 25.62 -12.08
CA VAL A 7 29.13 24.15 -12.19
C VAL A 7 28.56 23.49 -10.93
N VAL A 8 28.89 24.02 -9.74
CA VAL A 8 28.33 23.53 -8.46
C VAL A 8 26.83 23.81 -8.35
N LEU A 9 26.35 24.94 -8.89
CA LEU A 9 24.94 25.29 -8.85
C LEU A 9 24.08 24.40 -9.76
N ILE A 10 24.62 23.95 -10.89
CA ILE A 10 23.93 23.06 -11.84
C ILE A 10 23.81 21.64 -11.26
N PHE A 11 24.83 21.16 -10.55
CA PHE A 11 24.81 19.83 -9.93
C PHE A 11 23.78 19.72 -8.79
N MET A 12 23.43 20.83 -8.14
CA MET A 12 22.43 20.88 -7.06
C MET A 12 20.97 20.78 -7.55
N ILE A 13 20.71 20.97 -8.85
CA ILE A 13 19.35 20.97 -9.41
C ILE A 13 18.93 19.58 -9.93
N SER A 14 19.88 18.67 -10.14
CA SER A 14 19.65 17.34 -10.75
C SER A 14 19.04 16.27 -9.82
N GLY A 15 18.67 16.63 -8.59
CA GLY A 15 17.97 15.72 -7.67
C GLY A 15 16.47 15.64 -7.98
N SER A 16 16.07 15.11 -9.13
CA SER A 16 14.67 14.76 -9.36
C SER A 16 14.34 13.56 -8.49
N PHE A 17 13.67 13.80 -7.37
CA PHE A 17 13.04 12.74 -6.58
C PHE A 17 11.97 12.09 -7.45
N THR A 18 12.25 10.91 -7.99
CA THR A 18 11.21 10.06 -8.58
C THR A 18 10.36 9.54 -7.43
N VAL A 19 9.28 10.26 -7.13
CA VAL A 19 8.24 9.75 -6.23
C VAL A 19 7.57 8.59 -6.96
N GLN A 20 8.01 7.37 -6.63
CA GLN A 20 7.34 6.16 -7.08
C GLN A 20 6.02 6.08 -6.33
N SER A 21 4.92 6.48 -6.98
CA SER A 21 3.59 6.33 -6.43
C SER A 21 3.05 4.95 -6.79
N GLN A 22 2.64 4.18 -5.79
CA GLN A 22 1.91 2.94 -5.99
C GLN A 22 0.41 3.22 -5.98
N THR A 23 -0.36 2.52 -6.82
CA THR A 23 -1.80 2.73 -6.92
C THR A 23 -2.58 1.43 -6.76
N VAL A 24 -3.82 1.54 -6.31
CA VAL A 24 -4.84 0.49 -6.36
C VAL A 24 -6.04 1.08 -7.08
N ASP A 25 -6.54 0.41 -8.11
CA ASP A 25 -7.65 0.92 -8.94
C ASP A 25 -7.39 2.36 -9.48
N ASN A 26 -6.13 2.67 -9.81
CA ASN A 26 -5.63 4.01 -10.21
C ASN A 26 -5.71 5.10 -9.14
N VAL A 27 -6.04 4.75 -7.90
CA VAL A 27 -5.98 5.65 -6.75
C VAL A 27 -4.62 5.49 -6.06
N PRO A 28 -3.81 6.55 -5.92
CA PRO A 28 -2.56 6.49 -5.17
C PRO A 28 -2.80 5.99 -3.74
N LEU A 29 -1.98 5.05 -3.27
CA LEU A 29 -2.10 4.50 -1.91
C LEU A 29 -1.99 5.57 -0.83
N SER A 30 -1.23 6.64 -1.10
CA SER A 30 -1.11 7.81 -0.22
C SER A 30 -2.38 8.65 -0.11
N GLU A 31 -3.28 8.56 -1.10
CA GLU A 31 -4.52 9.35 -1.17
C GLU A 31 -5.73 8.59 -0.63
N ILE A 32 -5.58 7.30 -0.32
CA ILE A 32 -6.61 6.48 0.33
C ILE A 32 -6.77 6.95 1.79
N ASN A 33 -7.75 7.84 1.99
CA ASN A 33 -8.07 8.42 3.30
C ASN A 33 -9.22 7.68 3.98
N VAL A 34 -8.99 6.41 4.34
CA VAL A 34 -9.94 5.60 5.12
C VAL A 34 -9.25 5.03 6.36
N THR A 35 -10.06 4.72 7.38
CA THR A 35 -9.55 4.18 8.65
C THR A 35 -9.08 2.73 8.53
N TYR A 36 -9.80 1.91 7.75
CA TYR A 36 -9.58 0.47 7.65
C TYR A 36 -9.41 0.05 6.20
N ILE A 37 -8.57 -0.96 5.97
CA ILE A 37 -8.44 -1.66 4.69
C ILE A 37 -8.37 -3.17 4.94
N GLU A 38 -8.88 -3.95 4.00
CA GLU A 38 -8.76 -5.41 3.99
C GLU A 38 -7.80 -5.86 2.89
N PHE A 39 -6.95 -6.83 3.20
CA PHE A 39 -6.12 -7.52 2.22
C PHE A 39 -6.68 -8.88 1.90
N THR A 40 -6.57 -9.27 0.65
CA THR A 40 -6.71 -10.67 0.23
C THR A 40 -5.40 -11.13 -0.40
N GLU A 41 -4.80 -12.17 0.17
CA GLU A 41 -3.61 -12.81 -0.40
C GLU A 41 -3.98 -13.62 -1.66
N ILE A 42 -3.22 -13.41 -2.73
CA ILE A 42 -3.32 -14.19 -3.96
C ILE A 42 -1.98 -14.87 -4.21
N GLY A 43 -1.94 -16.15 -3.85
CA GLY A 43 -0.80 -17.01 -4.15
C GLY A 43 -0.62 -17.21 -5.66
N LYS A 44 0.64 -17.27 -6.11
CA LYS A 44 0.97 -17.65 -7.48
C LYS A 44 1.28 -19.13 -7.55
N VAL A 45 0.75 -19.81 -8.57
CA VAL A 45 1.12 -21.20 -8.85
C VAL A 45 2.61 -21.24 -9.24
N PHE A 46 3.40 -22.07 -8.55
CA PHE A 46 4.84 -22.27 -8.76
C PHE A 46 5.77 -21.09 -8.43
N SER A 47 5.33 -20.10 -7.64
CA SER A 47 6.21 -19.03 -7.15
C SER A 47 6.02 -18.83 -5.65
N PRO A 48 7.10 -18.60 -4.88
CA PRO A 48 6.96 -18.23 -3.47
C PRO A 48 6.42 -16.80 -3.27
N LYS A 49 6.28 -16.03 -4.35
CA LYS A 49 5.79 -14.66 -4.29
C LYS A 49 4.26 -14.59 -4.14
N VAL A 50 3.82 -13.56 -3.46
CA VAL A 50 2.39 -13.26 -3.24
C VAL A 50 2.01 -11.92 -3.88
N ARG A 51 0.75 -11.80 -4.27
CA ARG A 51 0.13 -10.54 -4.68
C ARG A 51 -0.97 -10.20 -3.69
N ILE A 52 -1.20 -8.91 -3.48
CA ILE A 52 -2.20 -8.43 -2.52
C ILE A 52 -3.28 -7.69 -3.29
N GLN A 53 -4.53 -8.07 -3.08
CA GLN A 53 -5.69 -7.23 -3.38
C GLN A 53 -6.04 -6.40 -2.15
N VAL A 54 -6.36 -5.13 -2.35
CA VAL A 54 -6.73 -4.19 -1.29
C VAL A 54 -8.18 -3.77 -1.44
N ASP A 55 -8.97 -3.98 -0.39
CA ASP A 55 -10.29 -3.39 -0.19
C ASP A 55 -10.16 -2.20 0.75
N PHE A 56 -10.68 -1.05 0.34
CA PHE A 56 -10.81 0.14 1.16
C PHE A 56 -12.23 0.72 1.08
N GLY A 57 -13.22 -0.12 0.71
CA GLY A 57 -14.62 0.25 0.52
C GLY A 57 -14.93 0.83 -0.86
N GLN A 58 -14.07 0.62 -1.85
CA GLN A 58 -14.27 1.13 -3.21
C GLN A 58 -15.37 0.37 -3.97
N ASP A 59 -16.08 1.08 -4.85
CA ASP A 59 -17.16 0.50 -5.68
C ASP A 59 -16.60 -0.53 -6.68
N ARG A 60 -16.88 -1.81 -6.44
CA ARG A 60 -16.45 -2.95 -7.26
C ARG A 60 -17.40 -3.26 -8.43
N SER A 61 -18.55 -2.58 -8.54
CA SER A 61 -19.58 -2.87 -9.55
C SER A 61 -19.12 -2.63 -10.98
N ARG A 62 -18.10 -1.79 -11.19
CA ARG A 62 -17.48 -1.51 -12.50
C ARG A 62 -16.40 -2.52 -12.93
N GLY A 63 -16.36 -3.69 -12.28
CA GLY A 63 -16.13 -4.94 -13.01
C GLY A 63 -14.73 -5.53 -13.01
N ARG A 64 -13.82 -5.16 -12.10
CA ARG A 64 -12.47 -5.74 -12.12
C ARG A 64 -11.98 -6.09 -10.71
N ILE A 65 -12.49 -7.20 -10.19
CA ILE A 65 -12.03 -7.83 -8.94
C ILE A 65 -10.49 -8.05 -8.96
N ASN A 66 -9.92 -8.28 -10.14
CA ASN A 66 -8.47 -8.46 -10.32
C ASN A 66 -7.67 -7.14 -10.36
N GLU A 67 -8.32 -5.97 -10.44
CA GLU A 67 -7.65 -4.66 -10.55
C GLU A 67 -7.33 -4.01 -9.21
N SER A 68 -7.94 -4.48 -8.11
CA SER A 68 -7.61 -3.97 -6.78
C SER A 68 -6.24 -4.45 -6.29
N GLN A 69 -5.36 -4.88 -7.19
CA GLN A 69 -3.96 -5.18 -6.94
C GLN A 69 -3.14 -3.89 -6.93
N ILE A 70 -2.09 -3.88 -6.11
CA ILE A 70 -1.17 -2.76 -6.04
C ILE A 70 -0.30 -2.75 -7.30
N THR A 71 -0.23 -1.62 -7.98
CA THR A 71 0.62 -1.40 -9.15
C THR A 71 1.68 -0.34 -8.90
N ASP A 72 2.83 -0.49 -9.55
CA ASP A 72 3.87 0.52 -9.60
C ASP A 72 3.54 1.65 -10.60
N SER A 73 4.44 2.62 -10.74
CA SER A 73 4.29 3.75 -11.66
C SER A 73 4.19 3.36 -13.14
N ASP A 74 4.64 2.16 -13.50
CA ASP A 74 4.59 1.63 -14.85
C ASP A 74 3.31 0.78 -15.08
N GLY A 75 2.43 0.71 -14.09
CA GLY A 75 1.21 -0.09 -14.11
C GLY A 75 1.45 -1.59 -13.89
N ARG A 76 2.63 -1.99 -13.42
CA ARG A 76 2.95 -3.40 -13.15
C ARG A 76 2.53 -3.78 -11.75
N VAL A 77 1.91 -4.96 -11.63
CA VAL A 77 1.50 -5.50 -10.33
C VAL A 77 2.73 -5.74 -9.46
N ILE A 78 2.69 -5.21 -8.23
CA ILE A 78 3.73 -5.42 -7.22
C ILE A 78 3.62 -6.85 -6.70
N GLU A 79 4.77 -7.54 -6.65
CA GLU A 79 4.89 -8.87 -6.09
C GLU A 79 5.74 -8.82 -4.82
N PHE A 80 5.22 -9.39 -3.74
CA PHE A 80 5.89 -9.46 -2.46
C PHE A 80 6.54 -10.84 -2.28
N ASN A 81 7.64 -10.89 -1.54
CA ASN A 81 8.33 -12.16 -1.26
C ASN A 81 7.57 -13.03 -0.25
N SER A 82 6.71 -12.43 0.56
CA SER A 82 5.84 -13.08 1.53
C SER A 82 4.74 -12.11 1.98
N LEU A 83 3.76 -12.60 2.72
CA LEU A 83 2.79 -11.72 3.39
C LEU A 83 3.48 -10.73 4.35
N VAL A 84 4.53 -11.15 5.06
CA VAL A 84 5.27 -10.28 5.99
C VAL A 84 5.92 -9.11 5.24
N ASP A 85 6.42 -9.37 4.04
CA ASP A 85 6.98 -8.34 3.15
C ASP A 85 5.89 -7.31 2.77
N ALA A 86 4.68 -7.78 2.45
CA ALA A 86 3.54 -6.90 2.22
C ALA A 86 3.16 -6.09 3.48
N LEU A 87 3.10 -6.71 4.66
CA LEU A 87 2.80 -6.01 5.91
C LEU A 87 3.83 -4.91 6.22
N ASN A 88 5.12 -5.17 6.00
CA ASN A 88 6.17 -4.16 6.17
C ASN A 88 6.01 -2.98 5.19
N PHE A 89 5.62 -3.24 3.94
CA PHE A 89 5.32 -2.20 2.98
C PHE A 89 4.16 -1.31 3.47
N PHE A 90 3.08 -1.89 3.99
CA PHE A 90 1.96 -1.12 4.53
C PHE A 90 2.26 -0.43 5.86
N ASP A 91 3.18 -0.98 6.66
CA ASP A 91 3.68 -0.33 7.87
C ASP A 91 4.34 1.03 7.55
N GLN A 92 5.11 1.08 6.46
CA GLN A 92 5.73 2.31 5.93
C GLN A 92 4.69 3.29 5.39
N LEU A 93 3.54 2.81 4.91
CA LEU A 93 2.40 3.62 4.49
C LEU A 93 1.52 4.08 5.67
N GLY A 94 1.94 3.80 6.90
CA GLY A 94 1.26 4.23 8.12
C GLY A 94 0.06 3.37 8.48
N TYR A 95 0.03 2.10 8.08
CA TYR A 95 -0.96 1.13 8.54
C TYR A 95 -0.38 0.21 9.62
N GLU A 96 -1.22 -0.26 10.52
CA GLU A 96 -0.92 -1.29 11.50
C GLU A 96 -1.83 -2.50 11.26
N PHE A 97 -1.28 -3.69 11.49
CA PHE A 97 -2.01 -4.95 11.43
C PHE A 97 -2.93 -5.13 12.64
N LEU A 98 -4.17 -5.56 12.41
CA LEU A 98 -5.14 -5.86 13.48
C LEU A 98 -5.35 -7.37 13.63
N GLU A 99 -5.86 -8.02 12.60
CA GLU A 99 -6.22 -9.45 12.64
C GLU A 99 -6.21 -10.08 11.25
N GLY A 100 -6.13 -11.42 11.21
CA GLY A 100 -6.14 -12.20 9.99
C GLY A 100 -7.03 -13.43 10.12
N ASN A 101 -7.87 -13.66 9.11
CA ASN A 101 -8.77 -14.79 9.02
C ASN A 101 -8.36 -15.67 7.83
N ARG A 102 -8.19 -16.96 8.07
CA ARG A 102 -7.91 -17.96 7.03
C ARG A 102 -9.20 -18.71 6.71
N SER A 103 -9.72 -18.51 5.51
CA SER A 103 -10.91 -19.21 5.03
C SER A 103 -10.52 -20.32 4.06
N HIS A 104 -11.01 -21.54 4.32
CA HIS A 104 -10.84 -22.70 3.46
C HIS A 104 -12.12 -22.92 2.66
N ILE A 105 -12.28 -22.21 1.54
CA ILE A 105 -13.42 -22.44 0.64
C ILE A 105 -12.96 -23.32 -0.53
N GLU A 106 -13.45 -24.56 -0.51
CA GLU A 106 -13.52 -25.58 -1.59
C GLU A 106 -12.25 -25.99 -2.36
N ARG A 107 -11.10 -25.29 -2.22
CA ARG A 107 -9.71 -25.62 -2.63
C ARG A 107 -8.77 -24.41 -2.65
N VAL A 108 -9.26 -23.20 -2.37
CA VAL A 108 -8.44 -21.99 -2.33
C VAL A 108 -8.30 -21.56 -0.87
N ASN A 109 -7.06 -21.41 -0.41
CA ASN A 109 -6.79 -20.73 0.85
C ASN A 109 -6.92 -19.23 0.57
N ILE A 110 -7.97 -18.61 1.10
CA ILE A 110 -8.12 -17.16 1.05
C ILE A 110 -7.78 -16.65 2.43
N ASP A 111 -6.64 -16.00 2.53
CA ASP A 111 -6.22 -15.32 3.74
C ASP A 111 -6.60 -13.84 3.65
N GLN A 112 -7.52 -13.43 4.53
CA GLN A 112 -8.01 -12.06 4.66
C GLN A 112 -7.36 -11.39 5.86
N TYR A 113 -6.86 -10.18 5.69
CA TYR A 113 -6.19 -9.43 6.77
C TYR A 113 -6.75 -8.03 6.92
N LEU A 114 -7.10 -7.65 8.14
CA LEU A 114 -7.60 -6.31 8.46
C LEU A 114 -6.46 -5.42 8.95
N LEU A 115 -6.30 -4.27 8.32
CA LEU A 115 -5.35 -3.24 8.72
C LEU A 115 -6.07 -1.92 9.02
N ARG A 116 -5.43 -1.09 9.85
CA ARG A 116 -5.92 0.22 10.25
C ARG A 116 -4.84 1.28 10.09
N LYS A 117 -5.20 2.53 9.75
CA LYS A 117 -4.25 3.65 9.82
C LYS A 117 -3.73 3.85 11.25
N LYS A 118 -2.41 3.88 11.42
CA LYS A 118 -1.75 4.16 12.70
C LYS A 118 -2.28 5.47 13.26
N LYS A 119 -2.65 5.44 14.54
CA LYS A 119 -3.11 6.64 15.23
C LYS A 119 -1.95 7.61 15.41
N THR A 120 -2.09 8.84 14.95
CA THR A 120 -1.08 9.88 15.18
C THR A 120 -1.28 10.47 16.57
N LEU A 121 -0.22 11.04 17.17
CA LEU A 121 -0.32 11.74 18.45
C LEU A 121 -1.38 12.87 18.42
N LEU A 122 -1.59 13.51 17.26
CA LEU A 122 -2.62 14.52 17.03
C LEU A 122 -4.05 13.93 17.10
N ASP A 123 -4.26 12.72 16.60
CA ASP A 123 -5.55 12.01 16.65
C ASP A 123 -5.87 11.51 18.06
N SER A 124 -4.85 11.38 18.91
CA SER A 124 -4.97 10.99 20.32
C SER A 124 -5.35 12.19 21.21
N ALA A 125 -4.95 13.40 20.82
CA ALA A 125 -5.29 14.63 21.52
C ALA A 125 -6.73 15.11 21.25
N ASN A 126 -7.34 14.68 20.15
CA ASN A 126 -8.71 15.06 19.74
C ASN A 126 -9.79 14.03 20.10
N ILE A 127 -9.49 13.01 20.92
CA ILE A 127 -10.54 12.13 21.44
C ILE A 127 -11.36 12.96 22.44
N PRO A 128 -12.68 13.15 22.23
CA PRO A 128 -13.52 13.73 23.27
C PRO A 128 -13.38 12.86 24.51
N ARG A 129 -13.07 13.46 25.65
CA ARG A 129 -13.14 12.74 26.93
C ARG A 129 -14.54 12.15 27.03
N GLN A 130 -14.62 10.82 26.99
CA GLN A 130 -15.86 10.10 27.24
C GLN A 130 -16.24 10.44 28.68
N ASN A 131 -17.29 11.26 28.84
CA ASN A 131 -17.92 11.55 30.12
C ASN A 131 -18.80 10.38 30.55
#